data_AF-A0A2G1Y9A2-F1
#
_entry.id   AF-A0A2G1Y9A2-F1
#
_cell.length_a   1.000
_cell.length_b   1.000
_cell.length_c   1.000
_cell.angle_alpha   90.00
_cell.angle_beta   90.00
_cell.angle_gamma   90.00
#
_symmetry.space_group_name_H-M   'P 1'
#
loop_
_entity.id
_entity.type
_entity.pdbx_description
1 polymer ?
#
loop_
_entity_poly.entity_id
_entity_poly.type
_entity_poly.pdbx_seq_one_letter_code
_entity_poly.pdbx_strand_id
1 'polypeptide(L)' 'MITLATFFLFTGGVALFTWYSLRKTNLDSSEGYFLGGRSLTGVVIAGSMLLTNISSEHLIGMNGNSYVNGFIVIAWEITS' A
#
# COMPACT_ATOMS: atom_id res chain seq x y z
N MET A 1 24.14 2.07 -9.44
CA MET A 1 23.75 3.06 -10.47
C MET A 1 22.36 2.73 -11.04
N ILE A 2 22.13 1.53 -11.58
CA ILE A 2 20.81 1.10 -12.10
C ILE A 2 19.72 1.12 -11.01
N THR A 3 20.02 0.66 -9.79
CA THR A 3 19.08 0.63 -8.65
C THR A 3 18.54 2.01 -8.27
N LEU A 4 19.42 3.02 -8.20
CA LEU A 4 19.03 4.40 -7.92
C LEU A 4 18.21 4.97 -9.09
N ALA A 5 18.60 4.70 -10.33
CA ALA A 5 17.85 5.16 -11.50
C ALA A 5 16.43 4.57 -11.53
N THR A 6 16.26 3.27 -11.27
CA THR A 6 14.94 2.64 -11.23
C THR A 6 14.09 3.13 -10.05
N PHE A 7 14.71 3.38 -8.89
CA PHE A 7 14.02 3.96 -7.73
C PHE A 7 13.43 5.34 -8.07
N PHE A 8 14.26 6.26 -8.56
CA PHE A 8 13.79 7.61 -8.90
C PHE A 8 12.80 7.61 -10.06
N LEU A 9 12.98 6.73 -11.06
CA LEU A 9 12.05 6.59 -12.17
C LEU A 9 10.68 6.12 -11.68
N PHE A 10 10.64 5.07 -10.85
CA PHE A 10 9.39 4.54 -10.33
C PHE A 10 8.70 5.54 -9.39
N THR A 11 9.41 6.04 -8.38
CA THR A 11 8.85 7.01 -7.41
C THR A 11 8.40 8.30 -8.10
N GLY A 12 9.23 8.84 -9.01
CA GLY A 12 8.87 10.01 -9.80
C GLY A 12 7.68 9.75 -10.72
N GLY A 13 7.63 8.58 -11.36
CA GLY A 13 6.51 8.17 -12.21
C GLY A 13 5.19 8.10 -11.45
N VAL A 14 5.18 7.46 -10.27
CA VAL A 14 4.00 7.41 -9.39
C VAL A 14 3.59 8.81 -8.93
N ALA A 15 4.56 9.64 -8.51
CA ALA A 15 4.27 11.01 -8.07
C ALA A 15 3.65 11.87 -9.19
N LEU A 16 4.21 11.81 -10.40
CA LEU A 16 3.69 12.54 -11.56
C LEU A 16 2.31 12.04 -11.98
N PHE A 17 2.11 10.72 -12.00
CA PHE A 17 0.83 10.09 -12.32
C PHE A 17 -0.25 10.50 -11.33
N THR A 18 0.00 10.35 -10.03
CA THR A 18 -0.96 10.74 -8.99
C THR A 18 -1.25 12.24 -9.05
N TRP A 19 -0.23 13.09 -9.22
CA TRP A 19 -0.43 14.53 -9.35
C TRP A 19 -1.23 14.91 -10.60
N TYR A 20 -1.02 14.24 -11.73
CA TYR A 20 -1.83 14.46 -12.93
C TYR A 20 -3.29 14.01 -12.71
N SER A 21 -3.50 12.86 -12.07
CA SER A 21 -4.83 12.29 -11.85
C SER A 21 -5.64 13.05 -10.79
N LEU A 22 -5.01 13.51 -9.70
CA LEU A 22 -5.69 14.25 -8.62
C LEU A 22 -6.01 15.70 -8.98
N ARG A 23 -5.35 16.31 -9.98
CA ARG A 23 -5.54 17.72 -10.34
C ARG A 23 -6.96 18.08 -10.79
N LYS A 24 -7.76 17.11 -11.21
CA LYS A 24 -9.17 17.31 -11.59
C LYS A 24 -10.15 16.88 -10.50
N THR A 25 -9.67 16.34 -9.38
CA THR A 25 -10.50 15.86 -8.28
C THR A 25 -10.72 16.98 -7.28
N ASN A 26 -11.98 17.32 -7.03
CA ASN A 26 -12.36 18.31 -6.04
C ASN A 26 -12.26 17.70 -4.63
N LEU A 27 -11.21 18.06 -3.90
CA LEU A 27 -10.92 17.57 -2.53
C LEU A 27 -11.42 18.53 -1.44
N ASP A 28 -12.09 19.64 -1.78
CA ASP A 28 -12.53 20.66 -0.81
C ASP A 28 -13.75 20.21 0.02
N SER A 29 -14.45 19.13 -0.36
CA SER A 29 -15.56 18.59 0.42
C SER A 29 -15.14 17.38 1.25
N SER A 30 -15.60 17.31 2.51
CA SER A 30 -15.35 16.15 3.39
C SER A 30 -15.80 14.82 2.76
N GLU A 31 -16.84 14.84 1.91
CA GLU A 31 -17.31 13.66 1.19
C GLU A 31 -16.34 13.25 0.05
N GLY A 32 -15.76 14.23 -0.65
CA GLY A 32 -14.71 13.98 -1.65
C GLY A 32 -13.42 13.46 -1.03
N TYR A 33 -13.03 14.01 0.12
CA TYR A 33 -11.79 13.67 0.82
C TYR A 33 -11.85 12.31 1.53
N PHE A 34 -12.93 12.00 2.26
CA PHE A 34 -13.03 10.75 3.05
C PHE A 34 -13.74 9.60 2.32
N LEU A 35 -14.66 9.88 1.38
CA LEU A 35 -15.46 8.85 0.70
C LEU A 35 -15.13 8.71 -0.79
N GLY A 36 -14.12 9.41 -1.30
CA GLY A 36 -13.70 9.32 -2.71
C GLY A 36 -14.83 9.61 -3.69
N GLY A 37 -15.75 10.51 -3.32
CA GLY A 37 -16.92 10.86 -4.13
C GLY A 37 -17.94 9.73 -4.30
N ARG A 38 -18.04 8.80 -3.35
CA ARG A 38 -18.96 7.64 -3.36
C ARG A 38 -18.68 6.62 -4.49
N SER A 39 -17.53 6.75 -5.16
CA SER A 39 -17.15 5.90 -6.30
C SER A 39 -16.37 4.64 -5.89
N LEU A 40 -15.96 4.54 -4.62
CA LEU A 40 -15.18 3.42 -4.10
C LEU A 40 -16.07 2.18 -3.92
N THR A 41 -15.85 1.15 -4.74
CA THR A 41 -16.52 -0.14 -4.59
C THR A 41 -15.95 -0.93 -3.41
N GLY A 42 -16.75 -1.84 -2.83
CA GLY A 42 -16.35 -2.61 -1.65
C GLY A 42 -15.04 -3.39 -1.81
N VAL A 43 -14.72 -3.83 -3.03
CA VAL A 43 -13.45 -4.50 -3.35
C VAL A 43 -12.25 -3.56 -3.18
N VAL A 44 -12.37 -2.30 -3.60
CA VAL A 44 -11.29 -1.30 -3.46
C VAL A 44 -11.04 -0.98 -1.98
N ILE A 45 -12.12 -0.88 -1.19
CA ILE A 45 -12.03 -0.63 0.25
C ILE A 45 -11.35 -1.81 0.96
N ALA A 46 -11.80 -3.05 0.69
CA ALA A 46 -11.20 -4.25 1.26
C ALA A 46 -9.72 -4.39 0.85
N GLY A 47 -9.40 -4.13 -0.41
CA GLY A 47 -8.01 -4.13 -0.91
C GLY A 47 -7.14 -3.09 -0.21
N SER A 48 -7.65 -1.88 0.02
CA SER A 48 -6.93 -0.84 0.77
C SER A 48 -6.67 -1.24 2.22
N MET A 49 -7.65 -1.86 2.89
CA MET A 49 -7.48 -2.35 4.26
C MET A 49 -6.42 -3.47 4.35
N LEU A 50 -6.41 -4.41 3.39
CA LEU A 50 -5.38 -5.44 3.31
C LEU A 50 -3.98 -4.85 3.05
N LEU A 51 -3.87 -3.91 2.11
CA LEU A 51 -2.59 -3.24 1.83
C LEU A 51 -2.08 -2.42 3.02
N THR A 52 -2.99 -1.89 3.86
CA THR A 52 -2.62 -1.18 5.09
C THR A 52 -2.06 -2.14 6.15
N ASN A 53 -2.49 -3.40 6.14
CA ASN A 53 -2.00 -4.43 7.05
C ASN A 53 -0.62 -4.98 6.64
N ILE A 54 -0.24 -4.90 5.36
CA ILE A 54 1.10 -5.32 4.88
C ILE A 54 2.11 -4.18 5.01
N SER A 55 2.87 -4.20 6.11
CA SER A 55 3.93 -3.23 6.39
C SER A 55 5.34 -3.76 6.07
N SER A 56 6.36 -2.91 6.27
CA SER A 56 7.77 -3.33 6.23
C SER A 56 8.13 -4.38 7.29
N GLU A 57 7.41 -4.41 8.42
CA GLU A 57 7.59 -5.45 9.45
C GLU A 57 7.13 -6.81 8.92
N HIS A 58 6.03 -6.83 8.17
CA HIS A 58 5.56 -8.03 7.49
C HIS A 58 6.51 -8.48 6.37
N LEU A 59 7.03 -7.54 5.58
CA LEU A 59 7.90 -7.85 4.45
C LEU A 59 9.30 -8.32 4.86
N ILE A 60 9.92 -7.70 5.86
CA ILE A 60 11.30 -8.01 6.25
C ILE A 60 11.33 -8.76 7.59
N GLY A 61 10.54 -8.33 8.56
CA GLY A 61 10.51 -8.89 9.91
C GLY A 61 10.01 -10.33 9.94
N MET A 62 8.86 -10.62 9.31
CA MET A 62 8.37 -12.00 9.22
C MET A 62 9.23 -12.90 8.35
N ASN A 63 9.82 -12.38 7.27
CA ASN A 63 10.78 -13.14 6.48
C ASN A 63 12.04 -13.48 7.29
N GLY A 64 12.54 -12.55 8.11
CA GLY A 64 13.65 -12.80 9.03
C GLY A 64 13.30 -13.81 10.13
N ASN A 65 12.09 -13.73 10.69
CA ASN A 65 11.60 -14.69 11.68
C ASN A 65 11.41 -16.09 11.05
N SER A 66 10.90 -16.16 9.82
CA SER A 66 10.73 -17.40 9.06
C SER A 66 12.06 -18.04 8.67
N TYR A 67 13.12 -17.25 8.48
CA TYR A 67 14.47 -17.78 8.25
C TYR A 67 14.99 -18.56 9.47
N VAL A 68 14.66 -18.11 10.69
CA VAL A 68 15.11 -18.73 11.94
C VAL A 68 14.19 -19.87 12.38
N ASN A 69 12.87 -19.66 12.32
CA ASN A 69 11.85 -20.55 12.89
C ASN A 69 11.07 -21.37 11.84
N GLY A 70 11.39 -21.20 10.56
CA GLY A 70 10.72 -21.89 9.46
C GLY A 70 9.26 -21.48 9.27
N PHE A 71 8.48 -22.35 8.63
CA PHE A 71 7.08 -22.09 8.26
C PHE A 71 6.14 -21.86 9.47
N ILE A 72 6.57 -22.20 10.69
CA ILE A 72 5.73 -22.13 11.89
C ILE A 72 5.33 -20.69 12.28
N VAL A 73 6.06 -19.70 11.76
CA VAL A 73 5.79 -18.27 12.00
C VAL A 73 4.43 -17.84 11.44
N ILE A 74 3.94 -18.51 10.39
CA ILE A 74 2.61 -18.26 9.81
C ILE A 74 1.48 -18.57 10.82
N ALA A 75 1.71 -19.45 11.80
CA ALA A 75 0.71 -19.72 12.83
C ALA A 75 0.36 -18.47 13.65
N TRP A 76 1.31 -17.55 13.87
CA TRP A 76 1.06 -16.29 14.59
C TRP A 76 0.19 -15.33 13.79
N GLU A 77 0.33 -15.30 12.46
CA GLU A 77 -0.49 -14.46 11.57
C GLU A 77 -1.90 -15.02 11.36
N ILE A 78 -2.07 -16.34 11.42
CA ILE A 78 -3.39 -16.97 11.26
C ILE A 78 -4.20 -16.93 12.56
N THR A 79 -3.53 -16.95 13.71
CA THR A 79 -4.18 -16.93 15.04
C THR A 79 -4.47 -15.52 15.56
N SER A 80 -3.70 -14.50 15.17
CA SER A 80 -3.87 -13.12 15.66
C SER A 80 -4.99 -12.35 14.98
#